data_AF-A0A091R914-F1
#
_entry.id   AF-A0A091R914-F1
#
_cell.length_a   1.000
_cell.length_b   1.000
_cell.length_c   1.000
_cell.angle_alpha   90.00
_cell.angle_beta   90.00
_cell.angle_gamma   90.00
#
_symmetry.space_group_name_H-M   'P 1'
#
loop_
_entity.id
_entity.type
_entity.pdbx_description
1 polymer ?
#
loop_
_entity_poly.entity_id
_entity_poly.type
_entity_poly.pdbx_seq_one_letter_code
_entity_poly.pdbx_strand_id
1 'polypeptide(L)'
;MGDEAPAEEAELRAACCQLFESSMRNEARRLRTFRQWPGTSPVSPRDLVKAGFFFVGPRDEVQCFCCGGVLKDWSPGDCPTAEHLKFFPSCKFICGEDVGNQEMLPLQEMFDTVDGQFLSFLQGIDSEDTALPNEPEYPEMVTEEVRLSTFHNWPQYTDMCPEQLARAGFFYTGK
;
A
#
# COMPACT_ATOMS: atom_id res chain seq x y z
N MET A 1 -31.07 -15.59 -35.62
CA MET A 1 -31.20 -16.04 -34.21
C MET A 1 -29.88 -15.67 -33.56
N GLY A 2 -29.67 -14.52 -32.96
CA GLY A 2 -30.53 -13.78 -32.04
C GLY A 2 -29.68 -13.59 -30.79
N ASP A 3 -28.63 -12.77 -30.87
CA ASP A 3 -27.72 -12.45 -29.76
C ASP A 3 -28.44 -11.54 -28.77
N GLU A 4 -29.04 -12.16 -27.75
CA GLU A 4 -29.82 -11.51 -26.69
C GLU A 4 -29.05 -11.58 -25.35
N ALA A 5 -27.76 -11.23 -25.39
CA ALA A 5 -26.84 -11.24 -24.24
C ALA A 5 -26.33 -9.87 -23.69
N PRO A 6 -26.60 -8.67 -24.26
CA PRO A 6 -26.03 -7.44 -23.69
C PRO A 6 -26.73 -6.92 -22.43
N ALA A 7 -28.01 -7.22 -22.24
CA ALA A 7 -28.81 -6.63 -21.15
C ALA A 7 -28.55 -7.31 -19.79
N GLU A 8 -28.43 -8.64 -19.77
CA GLU A 8 -28.19 -9.41 -18.54
C GLU A 8 -26.78 -9.12 -17.96
N GLU A 9 -25.76 -9.00 -18.81
CA GLU A 9 -24.39 -8.65 -18.40
C GLU A 9 -24.30 -7.21 -17.86
N ALA A 10 -25.09 -6.28 -18.40
CA ALA A 10 -25.17 -4.90 -17.93
C ALA A 10 -25.91 -4.78 -16.58
N GLU A 11 -26.97 -5.56 -16.37
CA GLU A 11 -27.72 -5.61 -15.11
C GLU A 11 -26.93 -6.31 -13.99
N LEU A 12 -26.19 -7.38 -14.30
CA LEU A 12 -25.25 -8.02 -13.38
C LEU A 12 -24.09 -7.09 -13.00
N ARG A 13 -23.59 -6.28 -13.95
CA ARG A 13 -22.63 -5.20 -13.68
C ARG A 13 -23.22 -4.13 -12.76
N ALA A 14 -24.42 -3.65 -13.05
CA ALA A 14 -25.11 -2.64 -12.25
C ALA A 14 -25.43 -3.11 -10.81
N ALA A 15 -25.79 -4.38 -10.63
CA ALA A 15 -26.01 -4.99 -9.32
C ALA A 15 -24.71 -5.16 -8.52
N CYS A 16 -23.59 -5.46 -9.18
CA CYS A 16 -22.27 -5.54 -8.55
C CYS A 16 -21.77 -4.17 -8.04
N CYS A 17 -22.14 -3.08 -8.72
CA CYS A 17 -21.81 -1.71 -8.33
C CYS A 17 -22.43 -1.28 -6.98
N GLN A 18 -23.64 -1.74 -6.64
CA GLN A 18 -24.38 -1.25 -5.46
C GLN A 18 -23.95 -1.86 -4.12
N LEU A 19 -23.34 -3.05 -4.12
CA LEU A 19 -22.81 -3.68 -2.88
C LEU A 19 -21.35 -3.26 -2.58
N PHE A 20 -20.70 -2.60 -3.53
CA PHE A 20 -19.27 -2.27 -3.46
C PHE A 20 -18.96 -0.92 -2.80
N GLU A 21 -19.92 0.02 -2.71
CA GLU A 21 -19.68 1.42 -2.31
C GLU A 21 -19.03 1.60 -0.94
N SER A 22 -19.47 0.89 0.10
CA SER A 22 -18.89 1.02 1.44
C SER A 22 -17.47 0.47 1.50
N SER A 23 -17.24 -0.63 0.81
CA SER A 23 -15.96 -1.35 0.79
C SER A 23 -14.90 -0.62 -0.04
N MET A 24 -15.33 0.15 -1.05
CA MET A 24 -14.48 0.94 -1.94
C MET A 24 -14.09 2.30 -1.36
N ARG A 25 -14.54 2.64 -0.14
CA ARG A 25 -13.98 3.77 0.62
C ARG A 25 -12.49 3.61 0.90
N ASN A 26 -11.98 2.38 0.91
CA ASN A 26 -10.57 2.09 1.14
C ASN A 26 -9.73 2.19 -0.13
N GLU A 27 -8.76 3.10 -0.16
CA GLU A 27 -7.87 3.31 -1.30
C GLU A 27 -7.07 2.08 -1.69
N ALA A 28 -6.55 1.33 -0.71
CA ALA A 28 -5.79 0.11 -1.00
C ALA A 28 -6.69 -0.95 -1.66
N ARG A 29 -7.98 -1.00 -1.32
CA ARG A 29 -8.94 -1.88 -1.99
C ARG A 29 -9.25 -1.40 -3.41
N ARG A 30 -9.44 -0.09 -3.62
CA ARG A 30 -9.60 0.47 -4.98
C ARG A 30 -8.38 0.18 -5.84
N LEU A 31 -7.17 0.34 -5.31
CA LEU A 31 -5.94 0.08 -6.07
C LEU A 31 -5.83 -1.40 -6.51
N ARG A 32 -6.28 -2.34 -5.67
CA ARG A 32 -6.27 -3.78 -5.99
C ARG A 32 -7.16 -4.14 -7.19
N THR A 33 -8.16 -3.33 -7.54
CA THR A 33 -9.01 -3.62 -8.71
C THR A 33 -8.25 -3.43 -10.02
N PHE A 34 -7.21 -2.58 -10.04
CA PHE A 34 -6.43 -2.25 -11.25
C PHE A 34 -5.43 -3.34 -11.69
N ARG A 35 -5.53 -4.57 -11.18
CA ARG A 35 -4.64 -5.69 -11.57
C ARG A 35 -4.62 -5.97 -13.08
N GLN A 36 -5.75 -5.72 -13.74
CA GLN A 36 -5.92 -5.92 -15.19
C GLN A 36 -5.97 -4.59 -15.96
N TRP A 37 -5.58 -3.48 -15.32
CA TRP A 37 -5.57 -2.18 -15.99
C TRP A 37 -4.62 -2.21 -17.19
N PRO A 38 -5.04 -1.75 -18.37
CA PRO A 38 -4.18 -1.76 -19.55
C PRO A 38 -2.90 -0.96 -19.31
N GLY A 39 -1.74 -1.59 -19.50
CA GLY A 39 -0.44 -0.89 -19.39
C GLY A 39 -0.23 0.20 -20.43
N THR A 40 -1.05 0.20 -21.50
CA THR A 40 -1.10 1.24 -22.54
C THR A 40 -2.02 2.42 -22.17
N SER A 41 -2.73 2.35 -21.04
CA SER A 41 -3.63 3.42 -20.63
C SER A 41 -2.83 4.70 -20.34
N PRO A 42 -3.31 5.88 -20.79
CA PRO A 42 -2.59 7.14 -20.61
C PRO A 42 -2.64 7.68 -19.17
N VAL A 43 -3.51 7.13 -18.32
CA VAL A 43 -3.72 7.57 -16.94
C VAL A 43 -3.28 6.50 -15.94
N SER A 44 -2.68 6.94 -14.83
CA SER A 44 -2.16 6.01 -13.83
C SER A 44 -3.28 5.49 -12.90
N PRO A 45 -3.26 4.20 -12.52
CA PRO A 45 -4.15 3.68 -11.48
C PRO A 45 -4.10 4.46 -10.17
N ARG A 46 -2.94 5.01 -9.80
CA ARG A 46 -2.79 5.79 -8.56
C ARG A 46 -3.57 7.09 -8.61
N ASP A 47 -3.54 7.79 -9.75
CA ASP A 47 -4.27 9.05 -9.91
C ASP A 47 -5.78 8.80 -9.97
N LEU A 48 -6.20 7.69 -10.59
CA LEU A 48 -7.60 7.25 -10.60
C LEU A 48 -8.09 6.95 -9.16
N VAL A 49 -7.31 6.23 -8.36
CA VAL A 49 -7.66 5.93 -6.97
C VAL A 49 -7.79 7.20 -6.12
N LYS A 50 -6.88 8.16 -6.29
CA LYS A 50 -6.93 9.48 -5.61
C LYS A 50 -8.14 10.29 -6.05
N ALA A 51 -8.55 10.18 -7.31
CA ALA A 51 -9.79 10.77 -7.80
C ALA A 51 -11.05 9.99 -7.38
N GLY A 52 -10.92 8.96 -6.54
CA GLY A 52 -12.04 8.21 -5.97
C GLY A 52 -12.52 7.05 -6.85
N PHE A 53 -11.77 6.69 -7.88
CA PHE A 53 -12.15 5.65 -8.82
C PHE A 53 -11.58 4.27 -8.47
N PHE A 54 -12.32 3.23 -8.80
CA PHE A 54 -11.86 1.85 -8.88
C PHE A 54 -12.18 1.28 -10.26
N PHE A 55 -11.39 0.29 -10.68
CA PHE A 55 -11.56 -0.37 -11.97
C PHE A 55 -12.76 -1.31 -11.95
N VAL A 56 -13.66 -1.15 -12.92
CA VAL A 56 -14.81 -2.03 -13.13
C VAL A 56 -14.70 -2.80 -14.45
N GLY A 57 -13.99 -2.25 -15.42
CA GLY A 57 -13.88 -2.81 -16.76
C GLY A 57 -15.23 -2.94 -17.48
N PRO A 58 -15.24 -3.46 -18.72
CA PRO A 58 -14.07 -3.87 -19.52
C PRO A 58 -13.24 -2.67 -19.98
N ARG A 59 -12.09 -2.90 -20.63
CA ARG A 59 -11.16 -1.86 -21.12
C ARG A 59 -10.64 -0.96 -20.00
N ASP A 60 -10.96 0.33 -20.04
CA ASP A 60 -10.49 1.38 -19.14
C ASP A 60 -11.64 2.02 -18.34
N GLU A 61 -12.74 1.28 -18.18
CA GLU A 61 -13.91 1.74 -17.40
C GLU A 61 -13.61 1.72 -15.90
N VAL A 62 -13.87 2.86 -15.26
CA VAL A 62 -13.68 3.07 -13.82
C VAL A 62 -14.92 3.68 -13.19
N GLN A 63 -15.18 3.40 -11.92
CA GLN A 63 -16.34 3.88 -11.19
C GLN A 63 -15.96 4.58 -9.88
N CYS A 64 -16.62 5.69 -9.58
CA CYS A 64 -16.42 6.40 -8.32
C CYS A 64 -17.11 5.67 -7.15
N PHE A 65 -16.42 5.49 -6.02
CA PHE A 65 -17.01 4.88 -4.82
C PHE A 65 -18.10 5.72 -4.15
N CYS A 66 -18.13 7.03 -4.42
CA CYS A 66 -19.00 7.99 -3.72
C CYS A 66 -20.24 8.35 -4.51
N CYS A 67 -20.10 8.69 -5.80
CA CYS A 67 -21.24 9.09 -6.64
C CYS A 67 -21.71 7.99 -7.59
N GLY A 68 -21.00 6.86 -7.65
CA GLY A 68 -21.27 5.78 -8.60
C GLY A 68 -21.01 6.13 -10.07
N GLY A 69 -20.51 7.34 -10.36
CA GLY A 69 -20.24 7.81 -11.72
C GLY A 69 -19.15 6.99 -12.41
N VAL A 70 -19.38 6.65 -13.67
CA VAL A 70 -18.47 5.83 -14.49
C VAL A 70 -17.81 6.67 -15.57
N LEU A 71 -16.48 6.57 -15.69
CA LEU A 71 -15.67 7.19 -16.75
C LEU A 71 -14.88 6.14 -17.51
N LYS A 72 -14.57 6.45 -18.78
CA LYS A 72 -13.91 5.56 -19.74
C LYS A 72 -13.34 6.34 -20.91
N ASP A 73 -12.67 5.65 -21.83
CA ASP A 73 -12.07 6.24 -23.04
C ASP A 73 -11.04 7.34 -22.68
N TRP A 74 -10.19 7.04 -21.70
CA TRP A 74 -9.17 7.94 -21.17
C TRP A 74 -8.14 8.31 -22.24
N SER A 75 -7.86 9.60 -22.36
CA SER A 75 -6.97 10.19 -23.36
C SER A 75 -5.66 10.72 -22.74
N PRO A 76 -4.57 10.78 -23.52
CA PRO A 76 -3.34 11.45 -23.09
C PRO A 76 -3.59 12.89 -22.66
N GLY A 77 -3.23 13.21 -21.42
CA GLY A 77 -3.41 14.54 -20.83
C GLY A 77 -4.64 14.67 -19.93
N ASP A 78 -5.51 13.67 -19.87
CA ASP A 78 -6.65 13.69 -18.95
C ASP A 78 -6.17 13.66 -17.49
N CYS A 79 -6.77 14.53 -16.68
CA CYS A 79 -6.58 14.55 -15.24
C CYS A 79 -7.81 13.89 -14.57
N PRO A 80 -7.67 12.73 -13.91
CA PRO A 80 -8.81 12.03 -13.31
C PRO A 80 -9.68 12.87 -12.39
N THR A 81 -9.07 13.71 -11.54
CA THR A 81 -9.78 14.62 -10.63
C THR A 81 -10.57 15.68 -11.40
N ALA A 82 -9.98 16.25 -12.46
CA ALA A 82 -10.63 17.27 -13.27
C ALA A 82 -11.79 16.70 -14.09
N GLU A 83 -11.61 15.53 -14.71
CA GLU A 83 -12.68 14.85 -15.45
C GLU A 83 -13.80 14.40 -14.52
N HIS A 84 -13.47 13.94 -13.30
CA HIS A 84 -14.48 13.62 -12.28
C HIS A 84 -15.33 14.86 -11.93
N LEU A 85 -14.70 15.99 -11.62
CA LEU A 85 -15.42 17.23 -11.29
C LEU A 85 -16.26 17.73 -12.48
N LYS A 86 -15.72 17.62 -13.70
CA LYS A 86 -16.38 18.05 -14.94
C LYS A 86 -17.64 17.24 -15.24
N PHE A 87 -17.60 15.91 -15.12
CA PHE A 87 -18.72 15.04 -15.46
C PHE A 87 -19.68 14.78 -14.29
N PHE A 88 -19.19 14.80 -13.04
CA PHE A 88 -19.99 14.58 -11.84
C PHE A 88 -19.77 15.71 -10.81
N PRO A 89 -20.15 16.96 -11.12
CA PRO A 89 -19.87 18.13 -10.29
C PRO A 89 -20.61 18.13 -8.94
N SER A 90 -21.57 17.24 -8.74
CA SER A 90 -22.31 17.08 -7.48
C SER A 90 -21.77 15.93 -6.61
N CYS A 91 -20.65 15.32 -6.98
CA CYS A 91 -20.05 14.25 -6.19
C CYS A 91 -19.45 14.82 -4.89
N LYS A 92 -19.99 14.38 -3.75
CA LYS A 92 -19.56 14.86 -2.41
C LYS A 92 -18.05 14.68 -2.20
N PHE A 93 -17.50 13.55 -2.63
CA PHE A 93 -16.06 13.29 -2.53
C PHE A 93 -15.22 14.31 -3.31
N ILE A 94 -15.53 14.55 -4.59
CA ILE A 94 -14.72 15.47 -5.42
C ILE A 94 -14.90 16.94 -5.01
N CYS A 95 -16.05 17.27 -4.40
CA CYS A 95 -16.31 18.57 -3.79
C CYS A 95 -15.60 18.77 -2.44
N GLY A 96 -14.89 17.76 -1.92
CA GLY A 96 -14.13 17.84 -0.68
C GLY A 96 -14.93 17.60 0.60
N GLU A 97 -16.13 17.03 0.51
CA GLU A 97 -16.86 16.60 1.70
C GLU A 97 -16.25 15.31 2.29
N ASP A 98 -16.28 15.19 3.62
CA ASP A 98 -15.91 13.95 4.28
C ASP A 98 -16.97 12.87 4.05
N VAL A 99 -16.65 11.95 3.14
CA VAL A 99 -17.44 10.75 2.83
C VAL A 99 -16.78 9.49 3.38
N GLY A 100 -15.87 9.62 4.34
CA GLY A 100 -15.14 8.51 4.95
C GLY A 100 -14.20 7.79 3.99
N ASN A 101 -13.52 8.52 3.10
CA ASN A 101 -12.42 7.97 2.30
C ASN A 101 -11.28 7.53 3.23
N GLN A 102 -10.79 6.31 3.08
CA GLN A 102 -9.66 5.79 3.87
C GLN A 102 -8.43 5.83 2.98
N GLU A 103 -7.64 6.90 3.14
CA GLU A 103 -6.44 7.15 2.35
C GLU A 103 -5.35 6.10 2.60
N MET A 104 -4.57 5.78 1.57
CA MET A 104 -3.32 5.07 1.76
C MET A 104 -2.29 6.05 2.30
N LEU A 105 -2.07 6.04 3.62
CA LEU A 105 -1.00 6.83 4.24
C LEU A 105 0.33 6.52 3.55
N PRO A 106 1.05 7.52 3.03
CA PRO A 106 2.40 7.32 2.55
C PRO A 106 3.24 6.80 3.72
N LEU A 107 3.91 5.67 3.51
CA LEU A 107 4.93 5.16 4.44
C LEU A 107 5.96 6.24 4.85
N GLN A 108 6.12 7.28 4.05
CA GLN A 108 7.02 8.40 4.26
C GLN A 108 6.63 9.30 5.45
N GLU A 109 5.35 9.50 5.75
CA GLU A 109 4.94 10.40 6.85
C GLU A 109 4.96 9.73 8.23
N MET A 110 5.24 8.42 8.29
CA MET A 110 5.40 7.70 9.56
C MET A 110 6.75 7.96 10.26
N PHE A 111 7.72 8.58 9.58
CA PHE A 111 9.09 8.73 10.10
C PHE A 111 9.52 10.18 10.35
N ASP A 112 8.74 11.18 9.93
CA ASP A 112 9.21 12.57 9.90
C ASP A 112 8.71 13.45 11.05
N THR A 113 8.10 12.87 12.10
CA THR A 113 7.99 13.56 13.40
C THR A 113 8.37 12.61 14.52
N VAL A 114 9.62 12.73 14.96
CA VAL A 114 10.15 12.13 16.19
C VAL A 114 9.51 12.77 17.42
N ASP A 115 8.22 12.51 17.64
CA ASP A 115 7.63 12.51 18.96
C ASP A 115 7.23 11.06 19.23
N GLY A 116 7.90 10.42 20.20
CA GLY A 116 7.97 8.97 20.39
C GLY A 116 6.67 8.25 20.79
N GLN A 117 5.53 8.65 20.25
CA GLN A 117 4.21 8.06 20.52
C GLN A 117 3.82 6.92 19.58
N PHE A 118 4.55 6.71 18.46
CA PHE A 118 4.21 5.61 17.54
C PHE A 118 4.71 4.23 18.03
N LEU A 119 5.77 4.18 18.84
CA LEU A 119 6.26 2.93 19.43
C LEU A 119 5.27 2.30 20.43
N SER A 120 4.40 3.09 21.04
CA SER A 120 3.33 2.57 21.92
C SER A 120 2.19 1.87 21.16
N PHE A 121 1.98 2.17 19.88
CA PHE A 121 0.89 1.57 19.10
C PHE A 121 1.24 0.19 18.52
N LEU A 122 2.53 -0.13 18.35
CA LEU A 122 3.00 -1.43 17.87
C LEU A 122 3.13 -2.49 18.98
N GLN A 123 2.97 -2.13 20.26
CA GLN A 123 3.03 -3.06 21.39
C GLN A 123 1.79 -3.97 21.53
N GLY A 124 0.83 -3.89 20.60
CA GLY A 124 -0.43 -4.62 20.66
C GLY A 124 -0.51 -5.91 19.84
N ILE A 125 0.58 -6.37 19.21
CA ILE A 125 0.60 -7.62 18.43
C ILE A 125 1.66 -8.59 18.94
N ASP A 126 1.35 -9.24 20.06
CA ASP A 126 1.47 -10.70 20.32
C ASP A 126 1.67 -10.92 21.82
N SER A 127 0.77 -11.70 22.41
CA SER A 127 0.90 -12.22 23.76
C SER A 127 1.76 -13.47 23.74
N GLU A 128 2.69 -13.53 24.70
CA GLU A 128 3.41 -14.71 25.22
C GLU A 128 4.64 -15.21 24.43
N ASP A 129 5.81 -14.60 24.67
CA ASP A 129 6.84 -15.26 25.49
C ASP A 129 7.79 -14.20 26.10
N THR A 130 8.23 -14.49 27.31
CA THR A 130 9.12 -13.74 28.19
C THR A 130 10.32 -13.04 27.53
N ALA A 131 10.18 -11.75 27.19
CA ALA A 131 11.32 -10.86 27.04
C ALA A 131 11.03 -9.53 27.76
N LEU A 132 11.84 -9.21 28.77
CA LEU A 132 11.80 -7.93 29.45
C LEU A 132 11.99 -6.79 28.44
N PRO A 133 11.33 -5.63 28.62
CA PRO A 133 11.35 -4.59 27.61
C PRO A 133 12.70 -3.88 27.62
N ASN A 134 13.40 -3.95 26.48
CA ASN A 134 14.52 -3.10 26.06
C ASN A 134 15.93 -3.43 26.55
N GLU A 135 16.21 -4.59 27.13
CA GLU A 135 17.60 -4.99 27.35
C GLU A 135 18.12 -5.75 26.12
N PRO A 136 19.21 -5.28 25.47
CA PRO A 136 19.83 -6.05 24.40
C PRO A 136 20.29 -7.40 24.96
N GLU A 137 20.06 -8.48 24.22
CA GLU A 137 20.42 -9.84 24.64
C GLU A 137 21.94 -10.00 24.90
N TYR A 138 22.76 -9.13 24.30
CA TYR A 138 24.22 -9.10 24.44
C TYR A 138 24.71 -7.66 24.69
N PRO A 139 24.50 -7.11 25.91
CA PRO A 139 24.86 -5.72 26.26
C PRO A 139 26.37 -5.47 26.21
N GLU A 140 27.19 -6.50 26.20
CA GLU A 140 28.64 -6.44 26.07
C GLU A 140 29.13 -6.32 24.61
N MET A 141 28.30 -6.66 23.62
CA MET A 141 28.68 -6.69 22.19
C MET A 141 28.53 -5.34 21.47
N VAL A 142 28.58 -4.25 22.24
CA VAL A 142 28.28 -2.89 21.76
C VAL A 142 29.38 -2.33 20.85
N THR A 143 30.64 -2.61 21.15
CA THR A 143 31.79 -2.07 20.39
C THR A 143 32.22 -3.00 19.26
N GLU A 144 32.67 -2.42 18.13
CA GLU A 144 33.19 -3.18 16.98
C GLU A 144 34.36 -4.08 17.40
N GLU A 145 35.22 -3.60 18.28
CA GLU A 145 36.41 -4.30 18.75
C GLU A 145 36.05 -5.58 19.52
N VAL A 146 35.06 -5.50 20.40
CA VAL A 146 34.56 -6.66 21.14
C VAL A 146 33.93 -7.67 20.18
N ARG A 147 33.12 -7.22 19.22
CA ARG A 147 32.57 -8.11 18.19
C ARG A 147 33.66 -8.74 17.34
N LEU A 148 34.67 -8.00 16.93
CA LEU A 148 35.79 -8.49 16.13
C LEU A 148 36.59 -9.57 16.88
N SER A 149 36.75 -9.42 18.20
CA SER A 149 37.46 -10.40 19.04
C SER A 149 36.81 -11.79 19.05
N THR A 150 35.50 -11.86 18.78
CA THR A 150 34.77 -13.13 18.74
C THR A 150 35.13 -14.00 17.53
N PHE A 151 35.74 -13.43 16.49
CA PHE A 151 36.14 -14.14 15.27
C PHE A 151 37.50 -14.87 15.37
N HIS A 152 38.06 -15.03 16.58
CA HIS A 152 39.36 -15.72 16.78
C HIS A 152 39.40 -17.17 16.27
N ASN A 153 38.25 -17.85 16.21
CA ASN A 153 38.10 -19.20 15.65
C ASN A 153 37.33 -19.22 14.31
N TRP A 154 37.26 -18.08 13.63
CA TRP A 154 36.53 -17.98 12.37
C TRP A 154 37.18 -18.83 11.26
N PRO A 155 36.40 -19.56 10.45
CA PRO A 155 36.97 -20.44 9.44
C PRO A 155 37.73 -19.66 8.35
N GLN A 156 39.03 -19.96 8.22
CA GLN A 156 39.95 -19.26 7.31
C GLN A 156 39.69 -19.55 5.81
N TYR A 157 38.79 -20.49 5.49
CA TYR A 157 38.42 -20.85 4.12
C TYR A 157 37.20 -20.07 3.60
N THR A 158 36.71 -19.09 4.36
CA THR A 158 35.54 -18.28 3.97
C THR A 158 36.00 -16.99 3.29
N ASP A 159 35.32 -16.60 2.21
CA ASP A 159 35.60 -15.36 1.47
C ASP A 159 35.19 -14.08 2.23
N MET A 160 34.76 -14.20 3.48
CA MET A 160 34.21 -13.10 4.29
C MET A 160 35.27 -12.53 5.24
N CYS A 161 35.37 -11.20 5.28
CA CYS A 161 36.31 -10.46 6.13
C CYS A 161 35.69 -10.21 7.52
N PRO A 162 36.22 -10.78 8.62
CA PRO A 162 35.69 -10.59 9.98
C PRO A 162 35.53 -9.13 10.42
N GLU A 163 36.43 -8.25 9.96
CA GLU A 163 36.39 -6.81 10.21
C GLU A 163 35.13 -6.17 9.63
N GLN A 164 34.72 -6.60 8.43
CA GLN A 164 33.52 -6.10 7.78
C GLN A 164 32.25 -6.60 8.49
N LEU A 165 32.28 -7.82 8.99
CA LEU A 165 31.19 -8.39 9.79
C LEU A 165 31.05 -7.65 11.13
N ALA A 166 32.15 -7.44 11.85
CA ALA A 166 32.16 -6.70 13.11
C ALA A 166 31.66 -5.26 12.94
N ARG A 167 32.11 -4.56 11.89
CA ARG A 167 31.65 -3.20 11.55
C ARG A 167 30.17 -3.14 11.17
N ALA A 168 29.65 -4.20 10.56
CA ALA A 168 28.24 -4.34 10.21
C ALA A 168 27.36 -4.79 11.40
N GLY A 169 27.93 -4.95 12.60
CA GLY A 169 27.18 -5.30 13.81
C GLY A 169 27.12 -6.80 14.14
N PHE A 170 27.82 -7.65 13.38
CA PHE A 170 27.85 -9.10 13.60
C PHE A 170 28.97 -9.51 14.53
N PHE A 171 28.75 -10.57 15.30
CA PHE A 171 29.76 -11.25 16.12
C PHE A 171 29.60 -12.77 15.97
N TYR A 172 30.68 -13.51 16.21
CA TYR A 172 30.75 -14.94 16.01
C TYR A 172 30.55 -15.70 17.33
N THR A 173 29.57 -16.60 17.36
CA THR A 173 29.22 -17.38 18.56
C THR A 173 29.93 -18.74 18.62
N GLY A 174 30.67 -19.13 17.57
CA GLY A 174 31.39 -20.41 17.51
C GLY A 174 30.51 -21.65 17.36
N LYS A 175 29.20 -21.49 17.11
CA LYS A 175 28.25 -22.58 16.84
C LYS A 175 27.90 -22.70 15.37
#